data_AF-A0A2T4K0G7-F1
#
_entry.id   AF-A0A2T4K0G7-F1
#
_cell.length_a   1.000
_cell.length_b   1.000
_cell.length_c   1.000
_cell.angle_alpha   90.00
_cell.angle_beta   90.00
_cell.angle_gamma   90.00
#
_symmetry.space_group_name_H-M   'P 1'
#
loop_
_entity.id
_entity.type
_entity.pdbx_description
1 polymer ?
#
loop_
_entity_poly.entity_id
_entity_poly.type
_entity_poly.pdbx_seq_one_letter_code
_entity_poly.pdbx_strand_id
1 'polypeptide(L)'
;MKQYIPFIKKPPVVSVLRLQGTIAASARGGLSDPALAPLIERAFSRGKPAAVAIVINSPGGSPVQSSLIAARIRRLSVEKGVPVHAFVEDVAASGGYWLACAGDQIWVD
;
A
#
# COMPACT_ATOMS: atom_id res chain seq x y z
N MET A 1 0.27 -15.60 27.05
CA MET A 1 1.52 -14.96 26.58
C MET A 1 2.23 -15.93 25.63
N LYS A 2 2.41 -15.58 24.35
CA LYS A 2 3.22 -16.39 23.42
C LYS A 2 4.70 -16.19 23.78
N GLN A 3 5.33 -17.21 24.37
CA GLN A 3 6.76 -17.21 24.65
C GLN A 3 7.55 -17.13 23.33
N TYR A 4 8.48 -16.19 23.23
CA TYR A 4 9.34 -16.02 22.07
C TYR A 4 10.44 -17.07 22.12
N ILE A 5 10.36 -18.09 21.24
CA ILE A 5 11.41 -19.10 21.09
C ILE A 5 12.25 -18.69 19.87
N PRO A 6 13.53 -18.30 20.06
CA PRO A 6 14.36 -17.67 19.01
C PRO A 6 14.65 -18.56 17.79
N PHE A 7 14.37 -19.86 17.86
CA PHE A 7 14.63 -20.84 16.80
C PHE A 7 13.39 -21.24 16.00
N ILE A 8 12.21 -20.76 16.37
CA ILE A 8 10.97 -21.04 15.65
C ILE A 8 10.74 -19.94 14.61
N LYS A 9 10.70 -20.32 13.33
CA LYS A 9 10.31 -19.40 12.25
C LYS A 9 8.93 -18.83 12.55
N LYS A 10 8.81 -17.49 12.55
CA LYS A 10 7.51 -16.83 12.66
C LYS A 10 6.65 -17.18 11.44
N PRO A 11 5.33 -17.32 11.60
CA PRO A 11 4.44 -17.47 10.45
C PRO A 11 4.59 -16.25 9.53
N PRO A 12 4.43 -16.44 8.21
CA PRO A 12 4.43 -15.32 7.27
C PRO A 12 3.30 -14.35 7.63
N VAL A 13 3.58 -13.05 7.51
CA VAL A 13 2.59 -11.99 7.74
C VAL A 13 2.47 -11.12 6.50
N VAL A 14 1.28 -10.61 6.26
CA VAL A 14 1.01 -9.66 5.18
C VAL A 14 0.67 -8.32 5.83
N SER A 15 1.34 -7.26 5.40
CA SER A 15 1.00 -5.90 5.80
C SER A 15 -0.15 -5.39 4.95
N VAL A 16 -1.17 -4.79 5.55
CA VAL A 16 -2.33 -4.24 4.81
C VAL A 16 -2.30 -2.72 4.88
N LEU A 17 -2.32 -2.07 3.72
CA LEU A 17 -2.39 -0.62 3.56
C LEU A 17 -3.72 -0.24 2.90
N ARG A 18 -4.56 0.51 3.61
CA ARG A 18 -5.85 0.99 3.09
C ARG A 18 -5.71 2.39 2.49
N LEU A 19 -6.11 2.53 1.23
CA LEU A 19 -6.07 3.75 0.44
C LEU A 19 -7.52 4.14 0.12
N GLN A 20 -8.13 4.88 1.05
CA GLN A 20 -9.55 5.25 1.00
C GLN A 20 -9.74 6.75 0.80
N GLY A 21 -10.66 7.11 -0.10
CA GLY A 21 -11.07 8.48 -0.38
C GLY A 21 -10.31 9.15 -1.53
N THR A 22 -10.54 10.45 -1.69
CA THR A 22 -9.99 11.26 -2.80
C THR A 22 -8.49 11.45 -2.66
N ILE A 23 -7.76 11.37 -3.77
CA ILE A 23 -6.32 11.63 -3.82
C ILE A 23 -6.12 13.15 -3.98
N ALA A 24 -5.48 13.81 -3.01
CA ALA A 24 -5.34 15.27 -3.03
C ALA A 24 -4.11 15.73 -2.24
N ALA A 25 -3.52 16.86 -2.62
CA ALA A 25 -2.35 17.42 -1.94
C ALA A 25 -2.72 18.17 -0.63
N SER A 26 -4.01 18.33 -0.33
CA SER A 26 -4.46 19.14 0.81
C SER A 26 -4.33 18.38 2.14
N ALA A 27 -4.08 19.12 3.22
CA ALA A 27 -3.88 18.57 4.57
C ALA A 27 -5.15 18.01 5.23
N ARG A 28 -6.35 18.20 4.66
CA ARG A 28 -7.60 17.70 5.24
C ARG A 28 -8.29 16.71 4.29
N GLY A 29 -8.20 15.43 4.64
CA GLY A 29 -9.13 14.40 4.15
C GLY A 29 -8.83 13.80 2.77
N GLY A 30 -7.61 13.94 2.25
CA GLY A 30 -7.19 13.30 1.00
C GLY A 30 -5.95 12.42 1.15
N LEU A 31 -5.85 11.40 0.29
CA LEU A 31 -4.65 10.59 0.16
C LEU A 31 -3.54 11.45 -0.46
N SER A 32 -2.45 11.64 0.27
CA SER A 32 -1.26 12.36 -0.19
C SER A 32 0.02 11.58 0.14
N ASP A 33 1.05 11.73 -0.68
CA ASP A 33 2.34 11.07 -0.48
C ASP A 33 2.97 11.41 0.89
N PRO A 34 3.04 12.69 1.33
CA PRO A 34 3.62 13.00 2.64
C PRO A 34 2.86 12.37 3.80
N ALA A 35 1.52 12.32 3.73
CA ALA A 35 0.69 11.74 4.79
C ALA A 35 0.83 10.21 4.85
N LEU A 36 0.94 9.55 3.69
CA LEU A 36 1.04 8.09 3.58
C LEU A 36 2.46 7.56 3.74
N ALA A 37 3.49 8.38 3.50
CA ALA A 37 4.89 7.98 3.57
C ALA A 37 5.24 7.13 4.81
N PRO A 38 4.99 7.57 6.07
CA PRO A 38 5.35 6.76 7.24
C PRO A 38 4.58 5.44 7.33
N LEU A 39 3.36 5.37 6.81
CA LEU A 39 2.56 4.15 6.79
C LEU A 39 3.07 3.17 5.73
N ILE A 40 3.39 3.67 4.54
CA ILE A 40 3.97 2.89 3.46
C ILE A 40 5.34 2.32 3.90
N GLU A 41 6.24 3.14 4.43
CA GLU A 41 7.55 2.67 4.91
C GLU A 41 7.43 1.58 5.99
N ARG A 42 6.46 1.73 6.91
CA ARG A 42 6.17 0.70 7.94
C ARG A 42 5.62 -0.59 7.33
N ALA A 43 4.79 -0.50 6.30
CA ALA A 43 4.20 -1.65 5.64
C ALA A 43 5.27 -2.58 5.06
N PHE A 44 6.40 -2.05 4.58
CA PHE A 44 7.50 -2.82 3.99
C PHE A 44 8.58 -3.24 4.99
N SER A 45 8.70 -2.59 6.14
CA SER A 45 9.81 -2.82 7.09
C SER A 45 9.41 -3.59 8.34
N ARG A 46 8.18 -3.40 8.85
CA ARG A 46 7.77 -3.94 10.14
C ARG A 46 7.49 -5.45 10.04
N GLY A 47 8.25 -6.24 10.78
CA GLY A 47 8.00 -7.67 10.91
C GLY A 47 8.42 -8.53 9.71
N LYS A 48 9.12 -7.95 8.72
CA LYS A 48 9.57 -8.63 7.48
C LYS A 48 8.41 -9.35 6.79
N PRO A 49 7.43 -8.60 6.27
CA PRO A 49 6.24 -9.19 5.69
C PRO A 49 6.60 -10.03 4.46
N ALA A 50 5.82 -11.08 4.23
CA ALA A 50 5.92 -11.89 3.02
C ALA A 50 5.34 -11.17 1.79
N ALA A 51 4.40 -10.23 2.01
CA ALA A 51 3.79 -9.40 0.97
C ALA A 51 3.17 -8.13 1.59
N VAL A 52 2.87 -7.15 0.75
CA VAL A 52 2.02 -6.01 1.10
C VAL A 52 0.72 -6.09 0.29
N ALA A 53 -0.41 -5.98 0.97
CA ALA A 53 -1.71 -5.80 0.34
C ALA A 53 -2.07 -4.32 0.35
N ILE A 54 -2.30 -3.72 -0.82
CA ILE A 54 -2.87 -2.38 -0.93
C ILE A 54 -4.36 -2.52 -1.25
N VAL A 55 -5.21 -1.97 -0.38
CA VAL A 55 -6.67 -2.04 -0.52
C VAL A 55 -7.17 -0.66 -0.92
N ILE A 56 -7.81 -0.57 -2.08
CA ILE A 56 -8.11 0.69 -2.76
C ILE A 56 -9.63 0.90 -2.82
N ASN A 57 -10.06 2.03 -2.26
CA ASN A 57 -11.42 2.53 -2.40
C ASN A 57 -11.34 4.04 -2.67
N SER A 58 -11.03 4.40 -3.92
CA SER A 58 -10.77 5.78 -4.33
C SER A 58 -11.37 6.10 -5.71
N PRO A 59 -12.13 7.20 -5.85
CA PRO A 59 -12.57 7.71 -7.14
C PRO A 59 -11.42 8.37 -7.93
N GLY A 60 -10.21 8.42 -7.38
CA GLY A 60 -9.06 9.10 -7.95
C GLY A 60 -8.84 10.50 -7.39
N GLY A 61 -8.24 11.38 -8.18
CA GLY A 61 -7.92 12.75 -7.79
C GLY A 61 -6.63 13.25 -8.41
N SER A 62 -5.78 13.89 -7.62
CA SER A 62 -4.55 14.53 -8.08
C SER A 62 -3.62 13.52 -8.78
N PRO A 63 -3.25 13.75 -10.06
CA PRO A 63 -2.35 12.87 -10.79
C PRO A 63 -0.94 12.88 -10.18
N VAL A 64 -0.51 14.02 -9.64
CA VAL A 64 0.80 14.17 -8.98
C VAL A 64 0.87 13.31 -7.72
N GLN A 65 -0.13 13.42 -6.84
CA GLN A 65 -0.14 12.61 -5.61
C GLN A 65 -0.30 11.12 -5.93
N SER A 66 -1.14 10.77 -6.92
CA SER A 66 -1.28 9.37 -7.38
C SER A 66 0.05 8.80 -7.84
N SER A 67 0.80 9.56 -8.65
CA SER A 67 2.12 9.16 -9.16
C SER A 67 3.15 9.00 -8.05
N LEU A 68 3.23 9.95 -7.11
CA LEU A 68 4.17 9.90 -6.00
C LEU A 68 3.91 8.71 -5.07
N ILE A 69 2.65 8.46 -4.70
CA ILE A 69 2.27 7.34 -3.85
C ILE A 69 2.60 6.00 -4.55
N ALA A 70 2.19 5.84 -5.81
CA ALA A 70 2.45 4.63 -6.58
C ALA A 70 3.96 4.38 -6.75
N ALA A 71 4.74 5.41 -7.07
CA ALA A 71 6.19 5.32 -7.21
C ALA A 71 6.86 4.89 -5.89
N ARG A 72 6.42 5.42 -4.74
CA ARG A 72 6.95 5.01 -3.43
C ARG A 72 6.68 3.54 -3.13
N ILE A 73 5.44 3.09 -3.35
CA ILE A 73 5.05 1.68 -3.15
C ILE A 73 5.92 0.78 -4.04
N ARG A 74 6.03 1.11 -5.33
CA ARG A 74 6.81 0.33 -6.29
C ARG A 74 8.29 0.30 -5.94
N ARG A 75 8.87 1.44 -5.56
CA ARG A 75 10.27 1.55 -5.14
C ARG A 75 10.55 0.63 -3.96
N LEU A 76 9.72 0.68 -2.90
CA LEU A 76 9.93 -0.15 -1.71
C LEU A 76 9.72 -1.64 -1.98
N SER A 77 8.76 -1.99 -2.84
CA SER A 77 8.58 -3.37 -3.29
C SER A 77 9.86 -3.92 -3.92
N VAL A 78 10.47 -3.17 -4.83
CA VAL A 78 11.72 -3.55 -5.50
C VAL A 78 12.90 -3.56 -4.51
N GLU A 79 13.09 -2.50 -3.74
CA GLU A 79 14.20 -2.38 -2.78
C GLU A 79 14.19 -3.45 -1.70
N LYS A 80 13.00 -3.90 -1.28
CA LYS A 80 12.84 -4.89 -0.21
C LYS A 80 12.57 -6.30 -0.74
N GLY A 81 12.33 -6.46 -2.04
CA GLY A 81 11.92 -7.74 -2.64
C GLY A 81 10.59 -8.26 -2.05
N VAL A 82 9.68 -7.35 -1.68
CA VAL A 82 8.37 -7.70 -1.10
C VAL A 82 7.29 -7.50 -2.16
N PRO A 83 6.57 -8.55 -2.57
CA PRO A 83 5.51 -8.44 -3.57
C PRO A 83 4.33 -7.61 -3.06
N VAL A 84 3.67 -6.91 -3.98
CA VAL A 84 2.51 -6.08 -3.70
C VAL A 84 1.29 -6.62 -4.43
N HIS A 85 0.21 -6.89 -3.70
CA HIS A 85 -1.08 -7.26 -4.29
C HIS A 85 -2.07 -6.11 -4.08
N ALA A 86 -2.67 -5.63 -5.15
CA ALA A 86 -3.70 -4.60 -5.10
C ALA A 86 -5.09 -5.25 -5.06
N PHE A 87 -5.93 -4.81 -4.13
CA PHE A 87 -7.31 -5.22 -3.99
C PHE A 87 -8.19 -3.99 -4.16
N VAL A 88 -9.08 -4.02 -5.14
CA VAL A 88 -10.05 -2.95 -5.36
C VAL A 88 -11.32 -3.29 -4.60
N GLU A 89 -11.79 -2.36 -3.75
CA GLU A 89 -13.13 -2.43 -3.12
C GLU A 89 -14.15 -1.76 -4.08
N ASP A 90 -15.02 -0.87 -3.60
CA ASP A 90 -16.12 -0.32 -4.40
C ASP A 90 -15.68 0.49 -5.63
N VAL A 91 -14.53 1.17 -5.55
CA VAL A 91 -14.03 2.01 -6.65
C VAL A 91 -12.50 2.11 -6.67
N ALA A 92 -11.92 1.92 -7.85
CA ALA A 92 -10.54 2.31 -8.15
C ALA A 92 -10.51 2.99 -9.52
N ALA A 93 -11.00 4.23 -9.60
CA ALA A 93 -11.10 4.98 -10.85
C ALA A 93 -9.99 6.02 -10.97
N SER A 94 -9.57 6.35 -12.21
CA SER A 94 -8.59 7.40 -12.49
C SER A 94 -7.29 7.21 -11.66
N GLY A 95 -6.96 8.15 -10.76
CA GLY A 95 -5.83 8.02 -9.83
C GLY A 95 -5.91 6.78 -8.92
N GLY A 96 -7.11 6.29 -8.58
CA GLY A 96 -7.28 5.05 -7.82
C GLY A 96 -6.79 3.83 -8.61
N TYR A 97 -7.08 3.76 -9.91
CA TYR A 97 -6.53 2.73 -10.80
C TYR A 97 -5.01 2.88 -10.93
N TRP A 98 -4.50 4.12 -10.96
CA TRP A 98 -3.06 4.37 -10.97
C TRP A 98 -2.36 3.81 -9.72
N LEU A 99 -2.99 3.90 -8.54
CA LEU A 99 -2.49 3.25 -7.33
C LEU A 99 -2.52 1.73 -7.44
N ALA A 100 -3.56 1.14 -8.06
CA ALA A 100 -3.65 -0.30 -8.27
C ALA A 100 -2.52 -0.83 -9.16
N CYS A 101 -2.13 -0.06 -10.18
CA CYS A 101 -0.98 -0.37 -11.05
C CYS A 101 0.38 -0.39 -10.32
N ALA A 102 0.47 0.06 -9.06
CA ALA A 102 1.68 -0.11 -8.26
C ALA A 102 1.86 -1.55 -7.74
N GLY A 103 0.79 -2.35 -7.75
CA GLY A 103 0.81 -3.77 -7.42
C GLY A 103 1.36 -4.65 -8.55
N ASP A 104 1.92 -5.80 -8.18
CA ASP A 104 2.31 -6.86 -9.12
C ASP A 104 1.10 -7.58 -9.70
N GLN A 105 0.01 -7.62 -8.94
CA GLN A 105 -1.29 -8.18 -9.33
C GLN A 105 -2.42 -7.27 -8.84
N ILE A 106 -3.47 -7.16 -9.64
CA ILE A 106 -4.70 -6.44 -9.29
C ILE A 106 -5.83 -7.46 -9.18
N TRP A 107 -6.51 -7.45 -8.04
CA TRP A 107 -7.68 -8.27 -7.72
C TRP A 107 -8.93 -7.39 -7.65
N VAL A 108 -9.98 -7.81 -8.34
CA VAL A 108 -11.30 -7.17 -8.49
C VAL A 108 -12.33 -8.28 -8.53
N ASP A 109 -13.46 -8.09 -7.86
CA ASP A 109 -14.68 -8.90 -8.02
C ASP A 109 -15.93 -8.03 -8.23
#